data_AF-A0AAC8YMD4-F1
#
_entry.id   AF-A0AAC8YMD4-F1
#
_cell.length_a   1.000
_cell.length_b   1.000
_cell.length_c   1.000
_cell.angle_alpha   90.00
_cell.angle_beta   90.00
_cell.angle_gamma   90.00
#
_symmetry.space_group_name_H-M   'P 1'
#
loop_
_entity.id
_entity.type
_entity.pdbx_description
1 polymer ?
#
loop_
_entity_poly.entity_id
_entity_poly.type
_entity_poly.pdbx_seq_one_letter_code
_entity_poly.pdbx_strand_id
1 'polypeptide(L)'
;MRGELRVAIVIHAFYMDAFDEILDLAQALPAQHKLFVTTVPVHEALVRSRLDAAERDYSLGVFENRGRDILPFLRMFPAVRAEGFDVVIKVHTKKSPHLKDGDGWRRMLVAALLQPQALQQLTSAFQADASLGIVCPEGHFLSLDRYMGGNEARVLAIAQRLGLGRAQLLDAGYCAGTMFMARTDVIAPLADLGFTAKAFEAEANQVDGTMAHAFERCLGLGGVALGRRIASSADPFGHAGFNDSYAFTRQPRRPSASARLKSGFKAAQGKFGNALRRMLVRPG
;
A
#
# COMPACT_ATOMS: atom_id res chain seq x y z
N MET A 1 24.95 -7.17 14.25
CA MET A 1 23.70 -7.91 13.94
C MET A 1 22.60 -6.87 13.85
N ARG A 2 21.83 -6.79 12.76
CA ARG A 2 20.62 -5.95 12.78
C ARG A 2 19.63 -6.62 13.74
N GLY A 3 19.01 -5.85 14.62
CA GLY A 3 17.99 -6.35 15.53
C GLY A 3 16.80 -6.91 14.75
N GLU A 4 15.91 -7.60 15.46
CA GLU A 4 14.65 -8.09 14.89
C GLU A 4 13.82 -6.92 14.34
N LEU A 5 13.16 -7.15 13.20
CA LEU A 5 12.41 -6.11 12.49
C LEU A 5 11.16 -5.74 13.29
N ARG A 6 11.02 -4.47 13.66
CA ARG A 6 9.85 -3.99 14.41
C ARG A 6 8.72 -3.64 13.45
N VAL A 7 7.60 -4.34 13.58
CA VAL A 7 6.43 -4.21 12.69
C VAL A 7 5.27 -3.56 13.43
N ALA A 8 4.72 -2.49 12.86
CA ALA A 8 3.46 -1.89 13.29
C ALA A 8 2.32 -2.32 12.35
N ILE A 9 1.18 -2.72 12.91
CA ILE A 9 -0.02 -3.04 12.15
C ILE A 9 -1.01 -1.89 12.30
N VAL A 10 -1.23 -1.13 11.24
CA VAL A 10 -2.14 0.02 11.22
C VAL A 10 -3.47 -0.38 10.57
N ILE A 11 -4.55 -0.30 11.35
CA ILE A 11 -5.89 -0.73 10.93
C ILE A 11 -6.82 0.49 10.93
N HIS A 12 -7.47 0.76 9.79
CA HIS A 12 -8.60 1.69 9.77
C HIS A 12 -9.94 0.93 9.92
N ALA A 13 -10.53 1.03 11.11
CA ALA A 13 -11.75 0.36 11.53
C ALA A 13 -12.98 1.25 11.31
N PHE A 14 -13.80 0.89 10.32
CA PHE A 14 -15.02 1.58 9.92
C PHE A 14 -16.17 0.59 9.73
N TYR A 15 -15.93 -0.57 9.12
CA TYR A 15 -16.88 -1.68 9.08
C TYR A 15 -16.51 -2.70 10.15
N MET A 16 -17.39 -2.90 11.14
CA MET A 16 -17.08 -3.65 12.36
C MET A 16 -16.98 -5.15 12.15
N ASP A 17 -17.78 -5.72 11.27
CA ASP A 17 -17.69 -7.14 10.89
C ASP A 17 -16.33 -7.46 10.23
N ALA A 18 -15.85 -6.56 9.36
CA ALA A 18 -14.52 -6.65 8.77
C ALA A 18 -13.40 -6.37 9.77
N PHE A 19 -13.65 -5.54 10.79
CA PHE A 19 -12.68 -5.26 11.84
C PHE A 19 -12.43 -6.50 12.68
N ASP A 20 -13.50 -7.23 13.03
CA ASP A 20 -13.44 -8.48 13.76
C ASP A 20 -12.58 -9.52 13.02
N GLU A 21 -12.83 -9.72 11.71
CA GLU A 21 -12.00 -10.60 10.86
C GLU A 21 -10.50 -10.22 10.88
N ILE A 22 -10.18 -8.93 10.81
CA ILE A 22 -8.79 -8.44 10.80
C ILE A 22 -8.16 -8.61 12.19
N LEU A 23 -8.92 -8.36 13.26
CA LEU A 23 -8.44 -8.45 14.63
C LEU A 23 -8.13 -9.91 15.00
N ASP A 24 -8.96 -10.86 14.56
CA ASP A 24 -8.72 -12.30 14.75
C ASP A 24 -7.40 -12.74 14.08
N LEU A 25 -7.15 -12.28 12.85
CA LEU A 25 -5.87 -12.52 12.18
C LEU A 25 -4.71 -11.89 12.95
N ALA A 26 -4.87 -10.64 13.41
CA ALA A 26 -3.83 -9.94 14.16
C ALA A 26 -3.51 -10.62 15.50
N GLN A 27 -4.50 -11.21 16.16
CA GLN A 27 -4.32 -11.98 17.40
C GLN A 27 -3.47 -13.25 17.20
N ALA A 28 -3.52 -13.86 16.02
CA ALA A 28 -2.70 -15.02 15.69
C ALA A 28 -1.21 -14.67 15.42
N LEU A 29 -0.87 -13.38 15.34
CA LEU A 29 0.49 -12.92 15.04
C LEU A 29 1.35 -12.75 16.31
N PRO A 30 2.69 -12.74 16.20
CA PRO A 30 3.57 -12.48 17.33
C PRO A 30 3.20 -11.21 18.12
N ALA A 31 3.19 -11.30 19.45
CA ALA A 31 2.74 -10.22 20.34
C ALA A 31 3.59 -8.93 20.25
N GLN A 32 4.82 -9.04 19.74
CA GLN A 32 5.70 -7.90 19.48
C GLN A 32 5.20 -6.95 18.38
N HIS A 33 4.25 -7.40 17.56
CA HIS A 33 3.60 -6.54 16.56
C HIS A 33 2.48 -5.74 17.23
N LYS A 34 2.69 -4.43 17.34
CA LYS A 34 1.75 -3.50 17.97
C LYS A 34 0.63 -3.10 17.01
N LEU A 35 -0.58 -2.93 17.55
CA LEU A 35 -1.73 -2.45 16.79
C LEU A 35 -1.84 -0.93 16.89
N PHE A 36 -2.03 -0.27 15.75
CA PHE A 36 -2.37 1.14 15.66
C PHE A 36 -3.72 1.24 14.96
N VAL A 37 -4.77 1.45 15.72
CA VAL A 37 -6.14 1.42 15.19
C VAL A 37 -6.67 2.84 15.07
N THR A 38 -7.28 3.14 13.93
CA THR A 38 -8.00 4.39 13.73
C THR A 38 -9.47 4.10 13.48
N THR A 39 -10.35 4.93 14.02
CA THR A 39 -11.80 4.79 13.83
C THR A 39 -12.50 6.14 13.89
N VAL A 40 -13.83 6.13 13.77
CA VAL A 40 -14.70 7.30 13.86
C VAL A 40 -15.42 7.33 15.22
N PRO A 41 -15.86 8.51 15.72
CA PRO A 41 -16.47 8.63 17.05
C PRO A 41 -17.61 7.66 17.31
N VAL A 42 -18.47 7.40 16.32
CA VAL A 42 -19.61 6.48 16.44
C VAL A 42 -19.20 5.02 16.70
N HIS A 43 -17.96 4.63 16.38
CA HIS A 43 -17.44 3.28 16.57
C HIS A 43 -16.43 3.15 17.70
N GLU A 44 -16.04 4.26 18.35
CA GLU A 44 -14.97 4.27 19.36
C GLU A 44 -15.21 3.25 20.47
N ALA A 45 -16.39 3.28 21.11
CA ALA A 45 -16.67 2.41 22.25
C ALA A 45 -16.60 0.93 21.89
N LEU A 46 -17.12 0.56 20.70
CA LEU A 46 -17.09 -0.81 20.21
C LEU A 46 -15.66 -1.25 19.87
N VAL A 47 -14.92 -0.43 19.11
CA VAL A 47 -13.52 -0.71 18.73
C VAL A 47 -12.64 -0.86 19.97
N ARG A 48 -12.77 0.04 20.95
CA ARG A 48 -12.04 0.00 22.21
C ARG A 48 -12.32 -1.30 22.97
N SER A 49 -13.60 -1.66 23.12
CA SER A 49 -13.98 -2.91 23.78
C SER A 49 -13.37 -4.15 23.12
N ARG A 50 -13.31 -4.21 21.79
CA ARG A 50 -12.66 -5.33 21.08
C ARG A 50 -11.15 -5.35 21.28
N LEU A 51 -10.50 -4.18 21.29
CA LEU A 51 -9.07 -4.07 21.51
C LEU A 51 -8.65 -4.42 22.95
N ASP A 52 -9.42 -3.98 23.93
CA ASP A 52 -9.21 -4.33 25.34
C ASP A 52 -9.32 -5.84 25.57
N ALA A 53 -10.26 -6.51 24.86
CA ALA A 53 -10.42 -7.96 24.90
C ALA A 53 -9.32 -8.74 24.17
N ALA A 54 -8.55 -8.11 23.28
CA ALA A 54 -7.52 -8.78 22.48
C ALA A 54 -6.17 -8.94 23.21
N GLU A 55 -6.06 -8.46 24.46
CA GLU A 55 -4.89 -8.56 25.35
C GLU A 55 -3.54 -8.21 24.67
N ARG A 56 -3.55 -7.23 23.77
CA ARG A 56 -2.39 -6.82 22.95
C ARG A 56 -2.14 -5.33 23.08
N ASP A 57 -0.88 -4.91 23.04
CA ASP A 57 -0.54 -3.49 23.00
C ASP A 57 -1.16 -2.83 21.77
N TYR A 58 -1.89 -1.74 22.01
CA TYR A 58 -2.56 -0.99 20.97
C TYR A 58 -2.52 0.52 21.21
N SER A 59 -2.67 1.28 20.14
CA SER A 59 -2.94 2.72 20.17
C SER A 59 -4.17 3.01 19.34
N LEU A 60 -5.16 3.70 19.94
CA LEU A 60 -6.42 4.03 19.30
C LEU A 60 -6.51 5.53 19.00
N GLY A 61 -6.71 5.88 17.73
CA GLY A 61 -6.98 7.24 17.27
C GLY A 61 -8.40 7.39 16.75
N VAL A 62 -9.14 8.37 17.25
CA VAL A 62 -10.52 8.65 16.85
C VAL A 62 -10.56 9.94 16.05
N PHE A 63 -11.05 9.85 14.81
CA PHE A 63 -11.01 10.96 13.86
C PHE A 63 -12.34 11.11 13.13
N GLU A 64 -12.64 12.31 12.64
CA GLU A 64 -13.77 12.52 11.74
C GLU A 64 -13.67 11.64 10.49
N ASN A 65 -14.83 11.30 9.90
CA ASN A 65 -14.89 10.58 8.62
C ASN A 65 -14.48 11.49 7.45
N ARG A 66 -13.19 11.84 7.40
CA ARG A 66 -12.59 12.75 6.42
C ARG A 66 -11.36 12.07 5.83
N GLY A 67 -11.25 12.08 4.49
CA GLY A 67 -10.11 11.49 3.81
C GLY A 67 -10.06 9.96 3.88
N ARG A 68 -11.19 9.31 4.19
CA ARG A 68 -11.36 7.84 4.30
C ARG A 68 -10.30 7.26 5.24
N ASP A 69 -9.59 6.22 4.81
CA ASP A 69 -8.51 5.57 5.55
C ASP A 69 -7.15 6.30 5.45
N ILE A 70 -7.01 7.28 4.55
CA ILE A 70 -5.74 7.98 4.30
C ILE A 70 -5.45 9.02 5.37
N LEU A 71 -6.36 9.96 5.61
CA LEU A 71 -6.09 11.04 6.57
C LEU A 71 -5.94 10.51 8.01
N PRO A 72 -6.80 9.60 8.51
CA PRO A 72 -6.57 8.94 9.80
C PRO A 72 -5.22 8.23 9.88
N PHE A 73 -4.81 7.55 8.81
CA PHE A 73 -3.49 6.92 8.74
C PHE A 73 -2.36 7.96 8.87
N LEU A 74 -2.42 9.06 8.12
CA LEU A 74 -1.44 10.15 8.19
C LEU A 74 -1.38 10.81 9.58
N ARG A 75 -2.52 10.89 10.29
CA ARG A 75 -2.59 11.41 11.66
C ARG A 75 -2.03 10.44 12.69
N MET A 76 -2.16 9.14 12.45
CA MET A 76 -1.63 8.08 13.32
C MET A 76 -0.13 7.84 13.10
N PHE A 77 0.36 8.04 11.86
CA PHE A 77 1.73 7.73 11.46
C PHE A 77 2.84 8.39 12.33
N PRO A 78 2.71 9.63 12.84
CA PRO A 78 3.68 10.20 13.78
C PRO A 78 3.89 9.36 15.05
N ALA A 79 2.83 8.73 15.59
CA ALA A 79 2.95 7.85 16.75
C ALA A 79 3.73 6.57 16.40
N VAL A 80 3.41 5.96 15.26
CA VAL A 80 4.16 4.81 14.72
C VAL A 80 5.64 5.13 14.56
N ARG A 81 5.95 6.30 13.98
CA ARG A 81 7.33 6.76 13.79
C ARG A 81 8.04 7.03 15.12
N ALA A 82 7.36 7.67 16.08
CA ALA A 82 7.92 8.00 17.39
C ALA A 82 8.27 6.74 18.21
N GLU A 83 7.50 5.67 18.06
CA GLU A 83 7.79 4.40 18.73
C GLU A 83 8.90 3.59 18.03
N GLY A 84 9.43 4.04 16.89
CA GLY A 84 10.60 3.45 16.23
C GLY A 84 10.34 2.13 15.51
N PHE A 85 9.15 1.96 14.92
CA PHE A 85 8.86 0.80 14.07
C PHE A 85 9.56 0.92 12.71
N ASP A 86 10.17 -0.16 12.24
CA ASP A 86 10.91 -0.21 10.98
C ASP A 86 9.97 -0.27 9.77
N VAL A 87 8.87 -1.02 9.92
CA VAL A 87 7.89 -1.27 8.88
C VAL A 87 6.47 -1.15 9.40
N VAL A 88 5.58 -0.77 8.50
CA VAL A 88 4.15 -0.63 8.71
C VAL A 88 3.41 -1.56 7.78
N ILE A 89 2.49 -2.36 8.32
CA ILE A 89 1.46 -3.05 7.56
C ILE A 89 0.19 -2.23 7.71
N LYS A 90 -0.31 -1.68 6.61
CA LYS A 90 -1.55 -0.92 6.61
C LYS A 90 -2.66 -1.75 5.99
N VAL A 91 -3.75 -1.91 6.73
CA VAL A 91 -5.00 -2.54 6.26
C VAL A 91 -6.21 -1.67 6.65
N HIS A 92 -7.36 -1.94 6.04
CA HIS A 92 -8.59 -1.23 6.39
C HIS A 92 -9.83 -2.10 6.16
N THR A 93 -10.92 -1.68 6.77
CA THR A 93 -12.19 -2.40 6.72
C THR A 93 -13.10 -2.00 5.55
N LYS A 94 -12.70 -1.00 4.74
CA LYS A 94 -13.51 -0.45 3.63
C LYS A 94 -14.08 -1.58 2.75
N LYS A 95 -15.41 -1.54 2.57
CA LYS A 95 -16.15 -2.43 1.68
C LYS A 95 -16.21 -1.86 0.26
N SER A 96 -16.23 -2.75 -0.73
CA SER A 96 -16.40 -2.41 -2.14
C SER A 96 -17.75 -2.94 -2.63
N PRO A 97 -18.87 -2.26 -2.31
CA PRO A 97 -20.22 -2.76 -2.61
C PRO A 97 -20.53 -2.87 -4.11
N HIS A 98 -19.72 -2.24 -4.96
CA HIS A 98 -19.84 -2.34 -6.42
C HIS A 98 -19.29 -3.65 -7.00
N LEU A 99 -18.72 -4.52 -6.17
CA LEU A 99 -18.18 -5.82 -6.57
C LEU A 99 -19.14 -6.94 -6.20
N LYS A 100 -19.25 -7.93 -7.09
CA LYS A 100 -20.05 -9.14 -6.85
C LYS A 100 -19.62 -9.90 -5.60
N ASP A 101 -18.33 -9.86 -5.26
CA ASP A 101 -17.76 -10.41 -4.01
C ASP A 101 -16.68 -9.47 -3.43
N GLY A 102 -17.12 -8.28 -2.98
CA GLY A 102 -16.21 -7.28 -2.40
C GLY A 102 -15.59 -7.71 -1.07
N ASP A 103 -16.26 -8.57 -0.30
CA ASP A 103 -15.75 -9.06 0.98
C ASP A 103 -14.69 -10.16 0.77
N GLY A 104 -14.91 -11.10 -0.16
CA GLY A 104 -13.89 -12.07 -0.55
C GLY A 104 -12.63 -11.37 -1.06
N TRP A 105 -12.79 -10.31 -1.86
CA TRP A 105 -11.68 -9.48 -2.31
C TRP A 105 -10.90 -8.83 -1.16
N ARG A 106 -11.59 -8.18 -0.21
CA ARG A 106 -10.95 -7.60 0.97
C ARG A 106 -10.19 -8.66 1.76
N ARG A 107 -10.80 -9.83 1.98
CA ARG A 107 -10.15 -10.95 2.68
C ARG A 107 -8.88 -11.41 1.99
N MET A 108 -8.85 -11.47 0.65
CA MET A 108 -7.62 -11.78 -0.09
C MET A 108 -6.51 -10.75 0.15
N LEU A 109 -6.86 -9.45 0.12
CA LEU A 109 -5.91 -8.36 0.36
C LEU A 109 -5.32 -8.39 1.77
N VAL A 110 -6.18 -8.56 2.77
CA VAL A 110 -5.78 -8.69 4.17
C VAL A 110 -4.92 -9.94 4.35
N ALA A 111 -5.34 -11.07 3.77
CA ALA A 111 -4.62 -12.33 3.90
C ALA A 111 -3.21 -12.27 3.30
N ALA A 112 -3.04 -11.59 2.16
CA ALA A 112 -1.74 -11.38 1.51
C ALA A 112 -0.73 -10.60 2.38
N LEU A 113 -1.18 -9.95 3.45
CA LEU A 113 -0.35 -9.12 4.34
C LEU A 113 -0.30 -9.64 5.78
N LEU A 114 -1.39 -10.22 6.28
CA LEU A 114 -1.56 -10.59 7.69
C LEU A 114 -1.72 -12.08 7.95
N GLN A 115 -1.84 -12.95 6.94
CA GLN A 115 -1.74 -14.40 7.21
C GLN A 115 -0.35 -14.69 7.79
N PRO A 116 -0.22 -15.57 8.82
CA PRO A 116 1.06 -15.81 9.47
C PRO A 116 2.20 -16.16 8.51
N GLN A 117 1.94 -17.03 7.52
CA GLN A 117 2.92 -17.43 6.52
C GLN A 117 3.29 -16.27 5.58
N ALA A 118 2.31 -15.49 5.15
CA ALA A 118 2.54 -14.30 4.33
C ALA A 118 3.39 -13.29 5.10
N LEU A 119 3.01 -12.95 6.34
CA LEU A 119 3.75 -12.02 7.18
C LEU A 119 5.19 -12.46 7.44
N GLN A 120 5.41 -13.75 7.70
CA GLN A 120 6.75 -14.29 7.89
C GLN A 120 7.61 -14.12 6.62
N GLN A 121 7.05 -14.42 5.45
CA GLN A 121 7.73 -14.26 4.17
C GLN A 121 8.06 -12.78 3.89
N LEU A 122 7.11 -11.87 4.12
CA LEU A 122 7.29 -10.44 3.91
C LEU A 122 8.36 -9.88 4.86
N THR A 123 8.28 -10.22 6.15
CA THR A 123 9.26 -9.80 7.17
C THR A 123 10.67 -10.28 6.81
N SER A 124 10.79 -11.54 6.35
CA SER A 124 12.07 -12.10 5.89
C SER A 124 12.63 -11.32 4.70
N ALA A 125 11.79 -10.92 3.74
CA ALA A 125 12.21 -10.10 2.60
C ALA A 125 12.68 -8.69 3.03
N PHE A 126 11.99 -8.04 3.97
CA PHE A 126 12.42 -6.73 4.51
C PHE A 126 13.70 -6.84 5.35
N GLN A 127 13.93 -7.96 6.03
CA GLN A 127 15.18 -8.20 6.75
C GLN A 127 16.35 -8.47 5.80
N ALA A 128 16.12 -9.23 4.74
CA ALA A 128 17.15 -9.61 3.77
C ALA A 128 17.60 -8.44 2.87
N ASP A 129 16.70 -7.51 2.55
CA ASP A 129 16.98 -6.43 1.60
C ASP A 129 16.58 -5.04 2.15
N ALA A 130 17.58 -4.23 2.47
CA ALA A 130 17.40 -2.85 2.91
C ALA A 130 16.75 -1.95 1.84
N SER A 131 16.90 -2.29 0.55
CA SER A 131 16.34 -1.55 -0.57
C SER A 131 14.84 -1.80 -0.79
N LEU A 132 14.28 -2.91 -0.25
CA LEU A 132 12.84 -3.16 -0.28
C LEU A 132 12.12 -2.08 0.52
N GLY A 133 11.33 -1.26 -0.16
CA GLY A 133 10.59 -0.14 0.42
C GLY A 133 9.13 -0.44 0.65
N ILE A 134 8.46 -1.06 -0.33
CA ILE A 134 7.02 -1.33 -0.30
C ILE A 134 6.73 -2.72 -0.89
N VAL A 135 5.80 -3.44 -0.29
CA VAL A 135 5.13 -4.60 -0.86
C VAL A 135 3.65 -4.28 -1.04
N CYS A 136 3.16 -4.37 -2.28
CA CYS A 136 1.73 -4.33 -2.57
C CYS A 136 1.17 -5.76 -2.59
N PRO A 137 -0.10 -5.97 -2.23
CA PRO A 137 -0.79 -7.23 -2.51
C PRO A 137 -0.72 -7.61 -3.99
N GLU A 138 -0.72 -8.91 -4.27
CA GLU A 138 -0.64 -9.43 -5.64
C GLU A 138 -1.69 -8.78 -6.56
N GLY A 139 -1.26 -8.37 -7.76
CA GLY A 139 -2.13 -7.73 -8.76
C GLY A 139 -2.53 -6.28 -8.45
N HIS A 140 -2.05 -5.68 -7.36
CA HIS A 140 -2.43 -4.32 -6.94
C HIS A 140 -1.38 -3.25 -7.23
N PHE A 141 -0.27 -3.59 -7.87
CA PHE A 141 0.71 -2.59 -8.30
C PHE A 141 0.33 -2.04 -9.68
N LEU A 142 -0.08 -0.77 -9.72
CA LEU A 142 -0.63 -0.12 -10.91
C LEU A 142 0.27 0.99 -11.44
N SER A 143 0.33 1.14 -12.76
CA SER A 143 1.07 2.21 -13.43
C SER A 143 0.40 3.57 -13.22
N LEU A 144 1.17 4.56 -12.78
CA LEU A 144 0.67 5.93 -12.64
C LEU A 144 0.29 6.55 -13.99
N ASP A 145 1.08 6.33 -15.05
CA ASP A 145 0.80 6.79 -16.42
C ASP A 145 -0.60 6.37 -16.91
N ARG A 146 -1.06 5.15 -16.53
CA ARG A 146 -2.34 4.61 -16.97
C ARG A 146 -3.51 4.96 -16.07
N TYR A 147 -3.27 5.06 -14.75
CA TYR A 147 -4.33 5.02 -13.74
C TYR A 147 -4.46 6.29 -12.89
N MET A 148 -3.85 7.42 -13.26
CA MET A 148 -4.03 8.69 -12.54
C MET A 148 -5.49 9.18 -12.47
N GLY A 149 -6.32 8.84 -13.46
CA GLY A 149 -7.73 9.23 -13.49
C GLY A 149 -7.94 10.73 -13.35
N GLY A 150 -8.96 11.12 -12.58
CA GLY A 150 -9.25 12.53 -12.26
C GLY A 150 -8.25 13.21 -11.32
N ASN A 151 -7.19 12.51 -10.88
CA ASN A 151 -6.24 13.01 -9.88
C ASN A 151 -4.90 13.46 -10.44
N GLU A 152 -4.69 13.46 -11.76
CA GLU A 152 -3.39 13.79 -12.38
C GLU A 152 -2.79 15.10 -11.84
N ALA A 153 -3.56 16.19 -11.80
CA ALA A 153 -3.06 17.49 -11.33
C ALA A 153 -2.59 17.45 -9.87
N ARG A 154 -3.32 16.75 -9.00
CA ARG A 154 -2.97 16.60 -7.58
C ARG A 154 -1.76 15.71 -7.39
N VAL A 155 -1.70 14.60 -8.12
CA VAL A 155 -0.55 13.68 -8.08
C VAL A 155 0.72 14.40 -8.53
N LEU A 156 0.66 15.20 -9.60
CA LEU A 156 1.78 16.02 -10.05
C LEU A 156 2.21 17.04 -8.99
N ALA A 157 1.27 17.73 -8.35
CA ALA A 157 1.58 18.69 -7.30
C ALA A 157 2.24 18.02 -6.08
N ILE A 158 1.77 16.83 -5.69
CA ILE A 158 2.39 16.04 -4.61
C ILE A 158 3.79 15.58 -5.02
N ALA A 159 3.95 15.04 -6.22
CA ALA A 159 5.24 14.58 -6.74
C ALA A 159 6.29 15.70 -6.76
N GLN A 160 5.91 16.90 -7.20
CA GLN A 160 6.78 18.08 -7.18
C GLN A 160 7.25 18.44 -5.77
N ARG A 161 6.35 18.37 -4.78
CA ARG A 161 6.70 18.60 -3.36
C ARG A 161 7.64 17.53 -2.80
N LEU A 162 7.67 16.35 -3.40
CA LEU A 162 8.65 15.29 -3.10
C LEU A 162 9.95 15.42 -3.91
N GLY A 163 10.10 16.47 -4.72
CA GLY A 163 11.28 16.66 -5.59
C GLY A 163 11.30 15.75 -6.82
N LEU A 164 10.16 15.16 -7.21
CA LEU A 164 10.06 14.25 -8.35
C LEU A 164 9.60 14.97 -9.61
N GLY A 165 10.29 14.69 -10.73
CA GLY A 165 9.91 15.18 -12.05
C GLY A 165 8.81 14.32 -12.71
N ARG A 166 8.15 14.87 -13.74
CA ARG A 166 7.09 14.17 -14.50
C ARG A 166 7.58 12.85 -15.09
N ALA A 167 8.82 12.77 -15.57
CA ALA A 167 9.36 11.53 -16.15
C ALA A 167 9.41 10.39 -15.12
N GLN A 168 9.91 10.66 -13.92
CA GLN A 168 9.94 9.68 -12.81
C GLN A 168 8.53 9.24 -12.44
N LEU A 169 7.58 10.18 -12.43
CA LEU A 169 6.19 9.89 -12.11
C LEU A 169 5.52 8.94 -13.12
N LEU A 170 5.78 9.14 -14.41
CA LEU A 170 5.19 8.31 -15.48
C LEU A 170 5.79 6.89 -15.53
N ASP A 171 7.03 6.72 -15.08
CA ASP A 171 7.67 5.41 -14.93
C ASP A 171 7.30 4.71 -13.60
N ALA A 172 6.63 5.40 -12.67
CA ALA A 172 6.29 4.90 -11.35
C ALA A 172 4.94 4.18 -11.31
N GLY A 173 4.69 3.51 -10.18
CA GLY A 173 3.40 2.93 -9.85
C GLY A 173 3.05 3.07 -8.38
N TYR A 174 1.90 2.54 -8.01
CA TYR A 174 1.36 2.64 -6.66
C TYR A 174 0.61 1.36 -6.27
N CYS A 175 0.48 1.12 -4.96
CA CYS A 175 -0.36 0.06 -4.43
C CYS A 175 -1.83 0.53 -4.40
N ALA A 176 -2.64 0.04 -5.34
CA ALA A 176 -4.07 0.30 -5.36
C ALA A 176 -4.78 -0.40 -4.19
N GLY A 177 -5.82 0.22 -3.67
CA GLY A 177 -6.59 -0.28 -2.52
C GLY A 177 -5.99 0.11 -1.17
N THR A 178 -4.93 0.93 -1.12
CA THR A 178 -4.37 1.50 0.14
C THR A 178 -4.04 0.49 1.24
N MET A 179 -3.79 -0.78 0.88
CA MET A 179 -3.27 -1.83 1.74
C MET A 179 -1.89 -2.25 1.26
N PHE A 180 -0.91 -2.29 2.16
CA PHE A 180 0.49 -2.56 1.83
C PHE A 180 1.31 -2.88 3.08
N MET A 181 2.51 -3.43 2.88
CA MET A 181 3.58 -3.40 3.88
C MET A 181 4.68 -2.47 3.37
N ALA A 182 5.17 -1.53 4.18
CA ALA A 182 6.18 -0.58 3.74
C ALA A 182 7.11 -0.18 4.88
N ARG A 183 8.34 0.22 4.54
CA ARG A 183 9.22 0.87 5.51
C ARG A 183 8.65 2.20 5.95
N THR A 184 8.80 2.49 7.24
CA THR A 184 8.37 3.76 7.84
C THR A 184 9.02 4.94 7.11
N ASP A 185 10.29 4.82 6.72
CA ASP A 185 11.01 5.88 6.00
C ASP A 185 10.43 6.20 4.60
N VAL A 186 9.78 5.25 3.92
CA VAL A 186 9.10 5.49 2.63
C VAL A 186 7.83 6.31 2.82
N ILE A 187 7.16 6.15 3.95
CA ILE A 187 5.91 6.84 4.25
C ILE A 187 6.20 8.27 4.75
N ALA A 188 7.33 8.47 5.44
CA ALA A 188 7.68 9.74 6.05
C ALA A 188 7.64 10.95 5.09
N PRO A 189 8.26 10.93 3.89
CA PRO A 189 8.21 12.07 2.97
C PRO A 189 6.78 12.51 2.61
N LEU A 190 5.85 11.56 2.47
CA LEU A 190 4.45 11.84 2.19
C LEU A 190 3.71 12.39 3.41
N ALA A 191 3.98 11.84 4.58
CA ALA A 191 3.37 12.29 5.84
C ALA A 191 3.83 13.70 6.23
N ASP A 192 5.12 14.01 6.02
CA ASP A 192 5.73 15.29 6.34
C ASP A 192 5.29 16.43 5.40
N LEU A 193 4.53 16.13 4.33
CA LEU A 193 3.80 17.14 3.55
C LEU A 193 2.69 17.85 4.34
N GLY A 194 2.36 17.38 5.55
CA GLY A 194 1.54 18.12 6.51
C GLY A 194 0.08 18.32 6.07
N PHE A 195 -0.50 17.33 5.37
CA PHE A 195 -1.89 17.43 4.95
C PHE A 195 -2.84 17.54 6.15
N THR A 196 -3.73 18.53 6.09
CA THR A 196 -4.77 18.76 7.10
C THR A 196 -6.13 18.34 6.55
N ALA A 197 -7.15 18.27 7.41
CA ALA A 197 -8.52 17.94 7.01
C ALA A 197 -9.05 18.86 5.89
N LYS A 198 -8.58 20.12 5.81
CA LYS A 198 -8.96 21.08 4.75
C LYS A 198 -8.50 20.68 3.35
N ALA A 199 -7.46 19.84 3.26
CA ALA A 199 -6.99 19.32 1.97
C ALA A 199 -7.89 18.20 1.42
N PHE A 200 -8.79 17.65 2.24
CA PHE A 200 -9.65 16.53 1.87
C PHE A 200 -11.10 16.97 1.71
N GLU A 201 -11.73 16.49 0.66
CA GLU A 201 -13.15 16.68 0.39
C GLU A 201 -14.01 16.05 1.50
N ALA A 202 -15.25 16.53 1.62
CA ALA A 202 -16.23 15.87 2.46
C ALA A 202 -16.55 14.49 1.88
N GLU A 203 -16.71 13.48 2.73
CA GLU A 203 -17.02 12.14 2.28
C GLU A 203 -18.47 12.08 1.75
N ALA A 204 -18.61 11.74 0.47
CA ALA A 204 -19.88 11.63 -0.24
C ALA A 204 -19.89 10.41 -1.18
N ASN A 205 -19.16 9.34 -0.84
CA ASN A 205 -19.02 8.11 -1.64
C ASN A 205 -18.43 8.33 -3.04
N GLN A 206 -17.59 9.35 -3.20
CA GLN A 206 -16.90 9.62 -4.45
C GLN A 206 -15.99 8.43 -4.82
N VAL A 207 -16.00 8.06 -6.10
CA VAL A 207 -15.26 6.90 -6.62
C VAL A 207 -13.91 7.27 -7.25
N ASP A 208 -13.64 8.55 -7.51
CA ASP A 208 -12.34 9.06 -7.97
C ASP A 208 -12.26 10.59 -7.71
N GLY A 209 -11.14 11.23 -8.07
CA GLY A 209 -11.04 12.69 -8.09
C GLY A 209 -11.07 13.37 -6.72
N THR A 210 -10.63 12.71 -5.66
CA THR A 210 -10.48 13.29 -4.31
C THR A 210 -9.04 13.25 -3.84
N MET A 211 -8.69 14.03 -2.82
CA MET A 211 -7.35 14.02 -2.23
C MET A 211 -6.95 12.64 -1.67
N ALA A 212 -7.90 11.86 -1.15
CA ALA A 212 -7.64 10.48 -0.72
C ALA A 212 -7.18 9.60 -1.90
N HIS A 213 -7.85 9.71 -3.04
CA HIS A 213 -7.49 9.00 -4.27
C HIS A 213 -6.16 9.49 -4.88
N ALA A 214 -5.86 10.78 -4.77
CA ALA A 214 -4.57 11.34 -5.18
C ALA A 214 -3.44 10.83 -4.29
N PHE A 215 -3.66 10.77 -2.98
CA PHE A 215 -2.65 10.28 -2.03
C PHE A 215 -2.39 8.78 -2.20
N GLU A 216 -3.42 7.96 -2.39
CA GLU A 216 -3.25 6.53 -2.73
C GLU A 216 -2.26 6.34 -3.89
N ARG A 217 -2.45 7.11 -4.96
CA ARG A 217 -1.57 7.13 -6.14
C ARG A 217 -0.15 7.60 -5.82
N CYS A 218 0.01 8.42 -4.79
CA CYS A 218 1.32 8.91 -4.37
C CYS A 218 2.05 7.98 -3.41
N LEU A 219 1.43 6.93 -2.86
CA LEU A 219 2.07 6.02 -1.91
C LEU A 219 3.39 5.43 -2.44
N GLY A 220 3.41 5.03 -3.71
CA GLY A 220 4.62 4.50 -4.35
C GLY A 220 5.74 5.54 -4.53
N LEU A 221 5.41 6.84 -4.53
CA LEU A 221 6.35 7.92 -4.78
C LEU A 221 7.34 8.15 -3.64
N GLY A 222 6.97 7.80 -2.40
CA GLY A 222 7.94 7.79 -1.31
C GLY A 222 9.08 6.80 -1.58
N GLY A 223 8.76 5.64 -2.16
CA GLY A 223 9.75 4.64 -2.57
C GLY A 223 10.63 5.18 -3.70
N VAL A 224 10.01 5.80 -4.71
CA VAL A 224 10.72 6.42 -5.84
C VAL A 224 11.67 7.53 -5.38
N ALA A 225 11.22 8.41 -4.50
CA ALA A 225 12.03 9.52 -3.96
C ALA A 225 13.27 9.04 -3.21
N LEU A 226 13.18 7.87 -2.57
CA LEU A 226 14.29 7.26 -1.82
C LEU A 226 15.06 6.19 -2.61
N GLY A 227 14.73 5.97 -3.89
CA GLY A 227 15.36 4.93 -4.70
C GLY A 227 15.10 3.50 -4.21
N ARG A 228 13.96 3.25 -3.54
CA ARG A 228 13.60 1.94 -2.99
C ARG A 228 12.79 1.09 -3.94
N ARG A 229 13.01 -0.21 -3.85
CA ARG A 229 12.30 -1.25 -4.61
C ARG A 229 10.87 -1.41 -4.10
N ILE A 230 9.95 -1.64 -5.05
CA ILE A 230 8.57 -2.05 -4.78
C ILE A 230 8.40 -3.48 -5.28
N ALA A 231 7.77 -4.33 -4.47
CA ALA A 231 7.54 -5.74 -4.75
C ALA A 231 6.05 -6.12 -4.63
N SER A 232 5.72 -7.31 -5.12
CA SER A 232 4.40 -7.93 -4.99
C SER A 232 4.43 -8.90 -3.82
N SER A 233 3.31 -9.08 -3.11
CA SER A 233 3.22 -10.11 -2.06
C SER A 233 3.42 -11.53 -2.61
N ALA A 234 3.17 -11.76 -3.90
CA ALA A 234 3.43 -13.04 -4.57
C ALA A 234 4.94 -13.32 -4.77
N ASP A 235 5.76 -12.27 -4.86
CA ASP A 235 7.22 -12.37 -4.97
C ASP A 235 7.86 -11.15 -4.27
N PRO A 236 8.01 -11.18 -2.94
CA PRO A 236 8.55 -10.05 -2.18
C PRO A 236 10.07 -9.87 -2.37
N PHE A 237 10.75 -10.87 -2.94
CA PHE A 237 12.18 -10.82 -3.25
C PHE A 237 12.45 -10.21 -4.65
N GLY A 238 11.48 -10.25 -5.56
CA GLY A 238 11.55 -9.69 -6.90
C GLY A 238 11.10 -8.24 -7.04
N HIS A 239 10.78 -7.81 -8.26
CA HIS A 239 10.22 -6.48 -8.52
C HIS A 239 8.75 -6.60 -8.92
N ALA A 240 7.92 -5.68 -8.44
CA ALA A 240 6.52 -5.65 -8.84
C ALA A 240 6.40 -5.30 -10.34
N GLY A 241 5.59 -6.07 -11.05
CA GLY A 241 5.12 -5.73 -12.40
C GLY A 241 3.82 -4.94 -12.34
N PHE A 242 3.61 -4.03 -13.29
CA PHE A 242 2.33 -3.32 -13.40
C PHE A 242 1.22 -4.29 -13.84
N ASN A 243 0.07 -4.22 -13.17
CA ASN A 243 -1.13 -4.91 -13.62
C ASN A 243 -1.85 -4.10 -14.72
N ASP A 244 -1.82 -4.64 -15.93
CA ASP A 244 -2.46 -4.05 -17.11
C ASP A 244 -3.92 -4.46 -17.32
N SER A 245 -4.38 -5.45 -16.55
CA SER A 245 -5.74 -6.01 -16.61
C SER A 245 -6.47 -5.77 -15.29
N TYR A 246 -6.36 -4.54 -14.75
CA TYR A 246 -6.96 -4.21 -13.47
C TYR A 246 -8.47 -3.98 -13.59
N ALA A 247 -9.26 -4.95 -13.12
CA ALA A 247 -10.71 -5.03 -13.29
C ALA A 247 -11.52 -3.88 -12.67
N PHE A 248 -10.90 -3.00 -11.89
CA PHE A 248 -11.57 -2.03 -11.02
C PHE A 248 -11.51 -0.58 -11.52
N THR A 249 -11.03 -0.35 -12.75
CA THR A 249 -10.93 1.00 -13.31
C THR A 249 -11.78 1.15 -14.57
N ARG A 250 -12.49 2.28 -14.68
CA ARG A 250 -13.19 2.66 -15.91
C ARG A 250 -12.15 3.16 -16.92
N GLN A 251 -11.70 2.24 -17.78
CA GLN A 251 -10.81 2.42 -18.93
C GLN A 251 -9.42 3.02 -18.62
N PRO A 252 -8.34 2.23 -18.66
CA PRO A 252 -6.99 2.77 -18.57
C PRO A 252 -6.72 3.74 -19.73
N ARG A 253 -6.02 4.85 -19.44
CA ARG A 253 -5.50 5.71 -20.51
C ARG A 253 -4.51 4.91 -21.37
N ARG A 254 -4.49 5.19 -22.67
CA ARG A 254 -3.46 4.64 -23.56
C ARG A 254 -2.09 5.11 -23.05
N PRO A 255 -1.09 4.21 -22.91
CA PRO A 255 0.22 4.60 -22.42
C PRO A 255 0.86 5.65 -23.32
N SER A 256 1.59 6.58 -22.68
CA SER A 256 2.35 7.63 -23.36
C SER A 256 3.43 7.02 -24.29
N ALA A 257 3.84 7.77 -25.32
CA ALA A 257 4.74 7.26 -26.36
C ALA A 257 6.10 6.78 -25.80
N SER A 258 6.59 7.40 -24.73
CA SER A 258 7.81 7.01 -24.01
C SER A 258 7.69 5.64 -23.33
N ALA A 259 6.52 5.31 -22.75
CA ALA A 259 6.26 4.03 -22.12
C ALA A 259 6.21 2.87 -23.15
N ARG A 260 5.71 3.13 -24.38
CA ARG A 260 5.66 2.13 -25.46
C ARG A 260 7.03 1.71 -25.97
N LEU A 261 7.97 2.66 -26.08
CA LEU A 261 9.34 2.38 -26.48
C LEU A 261 10.05 1.48 -25.46
N LYS A 262 9.83 1.72 -24.16
CA LYS A 262 10.41 0.91 -23.08
C LYS A 262 9.78 -0.48 -22.94
N SER A 263 8.46 -0.62 -23.13
CA SER A 263 7.81 -1.95 -23.12
C SER A 263 8.28 -2.82 -24.29
N GLY A 264 8.47 -2.22 -25.48
CA GLY A 264 9.09 -2.88 -26.63
C GLY A 264 10.53 -3.33 -26.33
N PHE A 265 11.31 -2.50 -25.65
CA PHE A 265 12.69 -2.82 -25.27
C PHE A 265 12.79 -3.91 -24.20
N LYS A 266 11.95 -3.88 -23.15
CA LYS A 266 11.89 -4.94 -22.13
C LYS A 266 11.39 -6.28 -22.71
N ALA A 267 10.39 -6.25 -23.60
CA ALA A 267 9.93 -7.45 -24.30
C ALA A 267 11.00 -8.03 -25.23
N ALA A 268 11.81 -7.18 -25.88
CA ALA A 268 12.94 -7.62 -26.68
C ALA A 268 14.06 -8.22 -25.82
N GLN A 269 14.43 -7.60 -24.69
CA GLN A 269 15.44 -8.15 -23.77
C GLN A 269 15.01 -9.50 -23.15
N GLY A 270 13.73 -9.66 -22.80
CA GLY A 270 13.21 -10.94 -22.31
C GLY A 270 13.24 -12.06 -23.36
N LYS A 271 12.98 -11.74 -24.63
CA LYS A 271 13.10 -12.70 -25.75
C LYS A 271 14.55 -13.06 -26.06
N PHE A 272 15.47 -12.09 -26.04
CA PHE A 272 16.90 -12.34 -26.24
C PHE A 272 17.52 -13.15 -25.09
N GLY A 273 17.16 -12.86 -23.83
CA GLY A 273 17.62 -13.61 -22.67
C GLY A 273 17.14 -15.07 -22.66
N ASN A 274 15.90 -15.33 -23.08
CA ASN A 274 15.37 -16.68 -23.23
C ASN A 274 15.97 -17.44 -24.42
N ALA A 275 16.30 -16.75 -25.52
CA ALA A 275 16.98 -17.35 -26.67
C ALA A 275 18.42 -17.78 -26.32
N LEU A 276 19.17 -16.94 -25.59
CA LEU A 276 20.51 -17.24 -25.10
C LEU A 276 20.53 -18.40 -24.08
N ARG A 277 19.56 -18.46 -23.17
CA ARG A 277 19.41 -19.60 -22.23
C ARG A 277 19.07 -20.92 -22.93
N ARG A 278 18.34 -20.90 -24.04
CA ARG A 278 18.06 -22.10 -24.85
C ARG A 278 19.25 -22.54 -25.71
N MET A 279 20.19 -21.65 -26.02
CA MET A 279 21.42 -21.99 -26.74
C MET A 279 22.52 -22.59 -25.85
N LEU A 280 22.52 -22.24 -24.55
CA LEU A 280 23.55 -22.69 -23.59
C LEU A 280 23.21 -23.98 -22.83
N VAL A 281 22.02 -24.55 -23.04
CA VAL A 281 21.63 -25.87 -22.50
C VAL A 281 21.42 -26.82 -23.67
N ARG A 282 22.51 -27.34 -24.23
CA ARG A 282 22.50 -28.58 -25.01
C ARG A 282 23.24 -29.65 -24.21
N PRO A 283 22.64 -30.81 -23.93
CA PRO A 283 23.36 -31.90 -23.31
C PRO A 283 24.29 -32.52 -24.35
N GLY A 284 25.58 -32.51 -24.06
CA GLY A 284 26.61 -33.36 -24.65
C GLY A 284 27.33 -34.06 -23.51
#